data_AF-A0AAD5XJC4-F1
#
_entry.id   AF-A0AAD5XJC4-F1
#
_cell.length_a   1.000
_cell.length_b   1.000
_cell.length_c   1.000
_cell.angle_alpha   90.00
_cell.angle_beta   90.00
_cell.angle_gamma   90.00
#
_symmetry.space_group_name_H-M   'P 1'
#
loop_
_entity.id
_entity.type
_entity.pdbx_description
1 polymer ?
#
loop_
_entity_poly.entity_id
_entity_poly.type
_entity_poly.pdbx_seq_one_letter_code
_entity_poly.pdbx_strand_id
1 'polypeptide(L)'
;SLQVVVEALIDTLRKNVLDIIILLLLIMFIFGVLGHYLFATNPENASYNNWNTLGEAFMTLFIFVCADGWLPYQETLNQDGFTGSEIFTALFIFLGNFIIANMFVGVICQNIDDATKADFDEQTKKRKEARLIKRELFFRRQQKDISELLAQSGKGEEENFQDLVKEMVGTLRHEDVVPMTHIHCNLTWLETFAVTLTHRENNLYRIQQLQFGIANCLAEYMDQRLNSRMKQEQ
;
A
#
# COMPACT_ATOMS: atom_id res chain seq x y z
N SER A 1 -18.81 24.22 -15.73
CA SER A 1 -19.10 23.95 -14.30
C SER A 1 -20.22 22.94 -14.11
N LEU A 2 -21.42 23.15 -14.68
CA LEU A 2 -22.56 22.21 -14.53
C LEU A 2 -22.31 20.83 -15.18
N GLN A 3 -21.71 20.79 -16.37
CA GLN A 3 -21.42 19.52 -17.06
C GLN A 3 -20.53 18.58 -16.25
N VAL A 4 -19.47 19.10 -15.62
CA VAL A 4 -18.56 18.32 -14.78
C VAL A 4 -19.28 17.72 -13.57
N VAL A 5 -20.22 18.47 -12.97
CA VAL A 5 -21.02 17.99 -11.84
C VAL A 5 -21.97 16.87 -12.30
N VAL A 6 -22.64 17.03 -13.44
CA VAL A 6 -23.54 16.01 -14.00
C VAL A 6 -22.76 14.74 -14.35
N GLU A 7 -21.59 14.87 -14.95
CA GLU A 7 -20.73 13.74 -15.32
C GLU A 7 -20.26 12.96 -14.08
N ALA A 8 -19.85 13.67 -13.03
CA ALA A 8 -19.46 13.04 -11.75
C ALA A 8 -20.63 12.31 -11.07
N LEU A 9 -21.83 12.88 -11.10
CA LEU A 9 -23.04 12.24 -10.57
C LEU A 9 -23.42 10.98 -11.37
N ILE A 10 -23.39 11.05 -12.70
CA ILE A 10 -23.68 9.90 -13.58
C ILE A 10 -22.66 8.78 -13.35
N ASP A 11 -21.37 9.12 -13.22
CA ASP A 11 -20.33 8.13 -12.97
C ASP A 11 -20.52 7.41 -11.64
N THR A 12 -20.93 8.15 -10.60
CA THR A 12 -21.20 7.60 -9.27
C THR A 12 -22.42 6.67 -9.29
N LEU A 13 -23.49 7.10 -9.96
CA LEU A 13 -24.71 6.29 -10.15
C LEU A 13 -24.41 5.01 -10.94
N ARG A 14 -23.66 5.11 -12.04
CA ARG A 14 -23.34 3.97 -12.90
C ARG A 14 -22.45 2.95 -12.21
N LYS A 15 -21.42 3.39 -11.49
CA LYS A 15 -20.44 2.49 -10.86
C LYS A 15 -21.01 1.74 -9.67
N ASN A 16 -21.91 2.37 -8.89
CA ASN A 16 -22.23 1.88 -7.56
C ASN A 16 -23.72 1.56 -7.35
N VAL A 17 -24.61 2.14 -8.15
CA VAL A 17 -26.06 2.15 -7.86
C VAL A 17 -26.88 1.45 -8.95
N LEU A 18 -26.36 1.41 -10.18
CA LEU A 18 -27.09 0.92 -11.34
C LEU A 18 -27.53 -0.54 -11.20
N ASP A 19 -26.68 -1.44 -10.71
CA ASP A 19 -27.02 -2.86 -10.57
C ASP A 19 -28.17 -3.07 -9.58
N ILE A 20 -28.20 -2.28 -8.50
CA ILE A 20 -29.26 -2.35 -7.47
C ILE A 20 -30.56 -1.75 -8.01
N ILE A 21 -30.49 -0.67 -8.80
CA ILE A 21 -31.67 -0.11 -9.48
C ILE A 21 -32.24 -1.11 -10.49
N ILE A 22 -31.40 -1.80 -11.26
CA ILE A 22 -31.84 -2.85 -12.19
C ILE A 22 -32.51 -3.98 -11.42
N LEU A 23 -31.94 -4.40 -10.28
CA LEU A 23 -32.53 -5.41 -9.41
C LEU A 23 -33.92 -4.97 -8.90
N LEU A 24 -34.05 -3.71 -8.45
CA LEU A 24 -35.32 -3.14 -8.01
C LEU A 24 -36.36 -3.13 -9.14
N LEU A 25 -35.97 -2.70 -10.34
CA LEU A 25 -36.85 -2.70 -11.51
C LEU A 25 -37.26 -4.11 -11.93
N LEU A 26 -36.38 -5.10 -11.80
CA LEU A 26 -36.69 -6.49 -12.06
C LEU A 26 -37.70 -7.05 -11.05
N ILE A 27 -37.54 -6.72 -9.76
CA ILE A 27 -38.50 -7.12 -8.72
C ILE A 27 -39.84 -6.41 -8.93
N MET A 28 -39.83 -5.12 -9.25
CA MET A 28 -41.04 -4.38 -9.63
C MET A 28 -41.73 -5.01 -10.84
N PHE A 29 -40.97 -5.47 -11.84
CA PHE A 29 -41.55 -6.16 -12.99
C PHE A 29 -42.25 -7.46 -12.58
N ILE A 30 -41.60 -8.29 -11.76
CA ILE A 30 -42.18 -9.54 -11.27
C ILE A 30 -43.45 -9.27 -10.46
N PHE A 31 -43.40 -8.34 -9.51
CA PHE A 31 -44.55 -7.97 -8.69
C PHE A 31 -45.65 -7.26 -9.50
N GLY A 32 -45.29 -6.54 -10.56
CA GLY A 32 -46.25 -5.84 -11.44
C GLY A 32 -47.05 -6.83 -12.25
N VAL A 33 -46.38 -7.83 -12.82
CA VAL A 33 -47.03 -8.95 -13.51
C VAL A 33 -47.87 -9.76 -12.52
N LEU A 34 -47.33 -10.06 -11.33
CA LEU A 34 -48.06 -10.79 -10.30
C LEU A 34 -49.32 -10.05 -9.84
N GLY A 35 -49.21 -8.74 -9.57
CA GLY A 35 -50.32 -7.90 -9.15
C GLY A 35 -51.37 -7.72 -10.25
N HIS A 36 -50.97 -7.65 -11.52
CA HIS A 36 -51.90 -7.72 -12.64
C HIS A 36 -52.73 -9.01 -12.59
N TYR A 37 -52.08 -10.18 -12.45
CA TYR A 37 -52.79 -11.45 -12.39
C TYR A 37 -53.67 -11.62 -11.15
N LEU A 38 -53.29 -11.03 -10.02
CA LEU A 38 -54.01 -11.16 -8.75
C LEU A 38 -55.17 -10.15 -8.61
N PHE A 39 -54.99 -8.91 -9.07
CA PHE A 39 -55.89 -7.81 -8.75
C PHE A 39 -56.64 -7.24 -9.96
N ALA A 40 -56.20 -7.52 -11.19
CA ALA A 40 -56.89 -7.08 -12.42
C ALA A 40 -57.91 -8.12 -12.94
N THR A 41 -58.52 -8.91 -12.05
CA THR A 41 -59.43 -10.00 -12.45
C THR A 41 -60.78 -9.51 -12.99
N ASN A 42 -61.37 -8.50 -12.35
CA ASN A 42 -62.72 -8.02 -12.66
C ASN A 42 -62.74 -6.50 -12.91
N PRO A 43 -63.29 -6.03 -14.04
CA PRO A 43 -63.41 -4.59 -14.35
C PRO A 43 -64.30 -3.79 -13.39
N GLU A 44 -65.14 -4.46 -12.60
CA GLU A 44 -66.01 -3.83 -11.59
C GLU A 44 -65.28 -3.48 -10.29
N ASN A 45 -64.10 -4.06 -10.07
CA ASN A 45 -63.30 -3.83 -8.88
C ASN A 45 -62.64 -2.44 -8.94
N ALA A 46 -62.62 -1.73 -7.82
CA ALA A 46 -62.03 -0.40 -7.75
C ALA A 46 -60.51 -0.43 -7.99
N SER A 47 -59.86 -1.56 -7.70
CA SER A 47 -58.44 -1.79 -7.95
C SER A 47 -58.10 -2.11 -9.42
N TYR A 48 -59.09 -2.40 -10.28
CA TYR A 48 -58.84 -2.83 -11.66
C TYR A 48 -57.96 -1.83 -12.42
N ASN A 49 -58.30 -0.54 -12.40
CA ASN A 49 -57.54 0.50 -13.11
C ASN A 49 -56.11 0.68 -12.59
N ASN A 50 -55.80 0.25 -11.36
CA ASN A 50 -54.44 0.35 -10.82
C ASN A 50 -53.55 -0.81 -11.27
N TRP A 51 -54.14 -1.93 -11.70
CA TRP A 51 -53.41 -3.16 -12.03
C TRP A 51 -53.65 -3.67 -13.46
N ASN A 52 -54.58 -3.06 -14.21
CA ASN A 52 -54.99 -3.51 -15.54
C ASN A 52 -53.86 -3.44 -16.56
N THR A 53 -53.08 -2.36 -16.56
CA THR A 53 -51.89 -2.25 -17.43
C THR A 53 -50.61 -2.34 -16.61
N LEU A 54 -49.53 -2.81 -17.25
CA LEU A 54 -48.21 -2.86 -16.62
C LEU A 54 -47.76 -1.46 -16.16
N GLY A 55 -48.09 -0.41 -16.91
CA GLY A 55 -47.74 0.97 -16.54
C GLY A 55 -48.43 1.43 -15.25
N GLU A 56 -49.72 1.16 -15.12
CA GLU A 56 -50.49 1.48 -13.90
C GLU A 56 -49.97 0.67 -12.70
N ALA A 57 -49.72 -0.63 -12.89
CA ALA A 57 -49.15 -1.49 -11.86
C ALA A 57 -47.76 -0.99 -11.41
N PHE A 58 -46.92 -0.52 -12.34
CA PHE A 58 -45.63 0.10 -12.01
C PHE A 58 -45.79 1.38 -11.19
N MET A 59 -46.81 2.21 -11.47
CA MET A 59 -47.09 3.40 -10.67
C MET A 59 -47.51 3.05 -9.24
N THR A 60 -48.41 2.07 -9.09
CA THR A 60 -48.82 1.59 -7.76
C THR A 60 -47.64 0.98 -6.99
N LEU A 61 -46.81 0.17 -7.64
CA LEU A 61 -45.59 -0.37 -7.02
C LEU A 61 -44.58 0.72 -6.69
N PHE A 62 -44.45 1.76 -7.50
CA PHE A 62 -43.58 2.89 -7.18
C PHE A 62 -44.03 3.59 -5.88
N ILE A 63 -45.33 3.81 -5.72
CA ILE A 63 -45.92 4.34 -4.48
C ILE A 63 -45.60 3.43 -3.29
N PHE A 64 -45.68 2.11 -3.47
CA PHE A 64 -45.33 1.15 -2.41
C PHE A 64 -43.83 1.17 -2.08
N VAL A 65 -42.95 1.28 -3.07
CA VAL A 65 -41.49 1.43 -2.85
C VAL A 65 -41.20 2.67 -2.02
N CYS A 66 -41.90 3.78 -2.28
CA CYS A 66 -41.76 5.02 -1.50
C CYS A 66 -42.30 4.89 -0.07
N ALA A 67 -43.08 3.84 0.24
CA ALA A 67 -43.78 3.65 1.51
C ALA A 67 -44.62 4.86 1.95
N ASP A 68 -45.06 5.67 0.99
CA ASP A 68 -45.84 6.88 1.20
C ASP A 68 -47.05 6.88 0.28
N GLY A 69 -48.22 7.23 0.81
CA GLY A 69 -49.48 7.23 0.05
C GLY A 69 -50.00 5.84 -0.38
N TRP A 70 -49.50 4.75 0.19
CA TRP A 70 -49.90 3.37 -0.16
C TRP A 70 -51.21 2.89 0.49
N LEU A 71 -51.61 3.49 1.61
CA LEU A 71 -52.80 3.08 2.37
C LEU A 71 -54.10 3.06 1.55
N PRO A 72 -54.43 4.10 0.73
CA PRO A 72 -55.65 4.09 -0.08
C PRO A 72 -55.70 2.95 -1.10
N TYR A 73 -54.55 2.56 -1.65
CA TYR A 73 -54.46 1.43 -2.58
C TYR A 73 -54.69 0.11 -1.85
N GLN A 74 -54.17 -0.04 -0.63
CA GLN A 74 -54.44 -1.21 0.20
C GLN A 74 -55.91 -1.27 0.64
N GLU A 75 -56.50 -0.14 1.01
CA GLU A 75 -57.93 -0.06 1.35
C GLU A 75 -58.81 -0.46 0.16
N THR A 76 -58.45 -0.03 -1.04
CA THR A 76 -59.13 -0.43 -2.28
C THR A 76 -59.07 -1.94 -2.49
N LEU A 77 -57.89 -2.55 -2.32
CA LEU A 77 -57.71 -4.00 -2.42
C LEU A 77 -58.49 -4.78 -1.34
N ASN A 78 -58.62 -4.21 -0.15
CA ASN A 78 -59.40 -4.77 0.95
C ASN A 78 -60.91 -4.70 0.68
N GLN A 79 -61.39 -3.59 0.10
CA GLN A 79 -62.80 -3.42 -0.29
C GLN A 79 -63.21 -4.41 -1.39
N ASP A 80 -62.32 -4.69 -2.34
CA ASP A 80 -62.54 -5.67 -3.41
C ASP A 80 -62.46 -7.13 -2.91
N GLY A 81 -62.13 -7.35 -1.64
CA GLY A 81 -62.17 -8.68 -0.99
C GLY A 81 -61.01 -9.61 -1.35
N PHE A 82 -59.90 -9.08 -1.87
CA PHE A 82 -58.73 -9.90 -2.24
C PHE A 82 -58.02 -10.46 -1.00
N THR A 83 -58.20 -11.76 -0.75
CA THR A 83 -57.58 -12.45 0.38
C THR A 83 -56.06 -12.53 0.19
N GLY A 84 -55.29 -11.95 1.10
CA GLY A 84 -53.82 -11.94 1.06
C GLY A 84 -53.18 -10.69 0.44
N SER A 85 -53.98 -9.70 0.03
CA SER A 85 -53.48 -8.41 -0.49
C SER A 85 -52.56 -7.69 0.52
N GLU A 86 -52.89 -7.74 1.80
CA GLU A 86 -52.09 -7.14 2.88
C GLU A 86 -50.68 -7.73 2.97
N ILE A 87 -50.58 -9.06 2.79
CA ILE A 87 -49.30 -9.77 2.80
C ILE A 87 -48.49 -9.40 1.55
N PHE A 88 -49.12 -9.35 0.38
CA PHE A 88 -48.47 -8.91 -0.86
C PHE A 88 -47.87 -7.51 -0.71
N THR A 89 -48.67 -6.55 -0.23
CA THR A 89 -48.25 -5.16 -0.05
C THR A 89 -47.16 -5.05 1.01
N ALA A 90 -47.33 -5.67 2.18
CA ALA A 90 -46.33 -5.63 3.24
C ALA A 90 -44.99 -6.24 2.81
N LEU A 91 -45.02 -7.39 2.11
CA LEU A 91 -43.80 -8.04 1.59
C LEU A 91 -43.09 -7.17 0.57
N PHE A 92 -43.83 -6.56 -0.36
CA PHE A 92 -43.24 -5.71 -1.37
C PHE A 92 -42.64 -4.43 -0.78
N ILE A 93 -43.37 -3.75 0.12
CA ILE A 93 -42.87 -2.56 0.83
C ILE A 93 -41.60 -2.91 1.63
N PHE A 94 -41.61 -4.02 2.35
CA PHE A 94 -40.44 -4.46 3.11
C PHE A 94 -39.24 -4.75 2.19
N LEU A 95 -39.44 -5.52 1.12
CA LEU A 95 -38.38 -5.89 0.19
C LEU A 95 -37.82 -4.68 -0.57
N GLY A 96 -38.69 -3.80 -1.07
CA GLY A 96 -38.29 -2.57 -1.77
C GLY A 96 -37.47 -1.64 -0.88
N ASN A 97 -37.93 -1.41 0.35
CA ASN A 97 -37.18 -0.60 1.32
C ASN A 97 -35.87 -1.25 1.74
N PHE A 98 -35.83 -2.57 1.89
CA PHE A 98 -34.59 -3.30 2.17
C PHE A 98 -33.57 -3.13 1.05
N ILE A 99 -34.00 -3.19 -0.22
CA ILE A 99 -33.13 -2.96 -1.38
C ILE A 99 -32.60 -1.52 -1.39
N ILE A 100 -33.45 -0.53 -1.14
CA ILE A 100 -33.04 0.88 -1.07
C ILE A 100 -32.07 1.13 0.10
N ALA A 101 -32.31 0.51 1.26
CA ALA A 101 -31.40 0.59 2.40
C ALA A 101 -30.04 -0.01 2.04
N ASN A 102 -30.01 -1.17 1.37
CA ASN A 102 -28.76 -1.79 0.90
C ASN A 102 -28.04 -0.93 -0.15
N MET A 103 -28.78 -0.21 -1.00
CA MET A 103 -28.21 0.79 -1.90
C MET A 103 -27.50 1.90 -1.12
N PHE A 104 -28.11 2.42 -0.06
CA PHE A 104 -27.51 3.45 0.79
C PHE A 104 -26.25 2.94 1.51
N VAL A 105 -26.30 1.71 2.04
CA VAL A 105 -25.13 1.05 2.65
C VAL A 105 -24.01 0.90 1.62
N GLY A 106 -24.31 0.43 0.41
CA GLY A 106 -23.32 0.28 -0.66
C GLY A 106 -22.65 1.61 -1.02
N VAL A 107 -23.42 2.69 -1.13
CA VAL A 107 -22.88 4.04 -1.37
C VAL A 107 -22.02 4.52 -0.21
N ILE A 108 -22.43 4.31 1.04
CA ILE A 108 -21.61 4.69 2.21
C ILE A 108 -20.29 3.92 2.23
N CYS A 109 -20.33 2.59 2.05
CA CYS A 109 -19.14 1.76 2.02
C CYS A 109 -18.17 2.24 0.95
N GLN A 110 -18.66 2.53 -0.26
CA GLN A 110 -17.81 3.05 -1.32
C GLN A 110 -17.18 4.41 -0.97
N ASN A 111 -17.94 5.32 -0.36
CA ASN A 111 -17.40 6.61 0.09
C ASN A 111 -16.31 6.43 1.15
N ILE A 112 -16.48 5.47 2.07
CA ILE A 112 -15.48 5.13 3.09
C ILE A 112 -14.24 4.52 2.44
N ASP A 113 -14.42 3.61 1.47
CA ASP A 113 -13.32 2.98 0.73
C ASP A 113 -12.53 4.01 -0.07
N ASP A 114 -13.21 4.92 -0.77
CA ASP A 114 -12.56 6.02 -1.52
C ASP A 114 -11.82 6.98 -0.58
N ALA A 115 -12.41 7.34 0.56
CA ALA A 115 -11.76 8.18 1.57
C ALA A 115 -10.54 7.49 2.19
N THR A 116 -10.65 6.19 2.49
CA THR A 116 -9.56 5.38 3.05
C THR A 116 -8.41 5.26 2.05
N LYS A 117 -8.73 5.06 0.77
CA LYS A 117 -7.73 4.99 -0.30
C LYS A 117 -7.03 6.33 -0.50
N ALA A 118 -7.77 7.44 -0.48
CA ALA A 118 -7.20 8.77 -0.56
C ALA A 118 -6.24 9.07 0.60
N ASP A 119 -6.64 8.74 1.84
CA ASP A 119 -5.79 8.91 3.03
C ASP A 119 -4.54 8.03 2.96
N PHE A 120 -4.68 6.76 2.54
CA PHE A 120 -3.53 5.86 2.36
C PHE A 120 -2.52 6.38 1.33
N ASP A 121 -3.01 6.91 0.21
CA ASP A 121 -2.16 7.50 -0.83
C ASP A 121 -1.45 8.77 -0.33
N GLU A 122 -2.14 9.62 0.43
CA GLU A 122 -1.54 10.80 1.05
C GLU A 122 -0.47 10.42 2.08
N GLN A 123 -0.76 9.48 2.98
CA GLN A 123 0.21 8.98 3.95
C GLN A 123 1.43 8.35 3.26
N THR A 124 1.22 7.62 2.15
CA THR A 124 2.31 7.02 1.38
C THR A 124 3.19 8.09 0.73
N LYS A 125 2.60 9.16 0.20
CA LYS A 125 3.36 10.31 -0.34
C LYS A 125 4.16 11.01 0.75
N LYS A 126 3.55 11.33 1.89
CA LYS A 126 4.23 11.93 3.05
C LYS A 126 5.39 11.06 3.54
N ARG A 127 5.21 9.74 3.61
CA ARG A 127 6.28 8.79 3.97
C ARG A 127 7.42 8.78 2.95
N LYS A 128 7.12 8.84 1.65
CA LYS A 128 8.14 8.93 0.59
C LYS A 128 8.93 10.23 0.67
N GLU A 129 8.25 11.37 0.82
CA GLU A 129 8.88 12.68 0.98
C GLU A 129 9.74 12.74 2.24
N ALA A 130 9.23 12.26 3.38
CA ALA A 130 10.00 12.17 4.62
C ALA A 130 11.25 11.29 4.47
N ARG A 131 11.16 10.18 3.72
CA ARG A 131 12.32 9.34 3.39
C ARG A 131 13.34 10.07 2.51
N LEU A 132 12.89 10.87 1.54
CA LEU A 132 13.79 11.65 0.68
C LEU A 132 14.49 12.76 1.47
N ILE A 133 13.77 13.49 2.31
CA ILE A 133 14.36 14.53 3.18
C ILE A 133 15.36 13.90 4.15
N LYS A 134 15.01 12.79 4.81
CA LYS A 134 15.94 12.06 5.69
C LYS A 134 17.20 11.62 4.94
N ARG A 135 17.05 11.13 3.70
CA ARG A 135 18.18 10.75 2.84
C ARG A 135 19.07 11.95 2.53
N GLU A 136 18.51 13.09 2.13
CA GLU A 136 19.28 14.29 1.82
C GLU A 136 20.04 14.82 3.05
N LEU A 137 19.37 14.89 4.21
CA LEU A 137 19.99 15.31 5.47
C LEU A 137 21.14 14.39 5.87
N PHE A 138 20.98 13.07 5.70
CA PHE A 138 22.02 12.08 5.97
C PHE A 138 23.26 12.30 5.09
N PHE A 139 23.08 12.45 3.77
CA PHE A 139 24.20 12.72 2.86
C PHE A 139 24.91 14.04 3.16
N ARG A 140 24.16 15.11 3.48
CA ARG A 140 24.76 16.39 3.86
C ARG A 140 25.56 16.31 5.17
N ARG A 141 25.11 15.47 6.11
CA ARG A 141 25.85 15.24 7.37
C ARG A 141 27.14 14.47 7.12
N GLN A 142 27.07 13.35 6.40
CA GLN A 142 28.27 12.57 6.05
C GLN A 142 29.32 13.40 5.30
N GLN A 143 28.90 14.26 4.37
CA GLN A 143 29.84 15.12 3.65
C GLN A 143 30.57 16.12 4.57
N LYS A 144 29.86 16.66 5.57
CA LYS A 144 30.47 17.53 6.58
C LYS A 144 31.46 16.76 7.45
N ASP A 145 31.04 15.61 7.98
CA ASP A 145 31.88 14.77 8.84
C ASP A 145 33.19 14.36 8.11
N ILE A 146 33.10 13.94 6.84
CA ILE A 146 34.28 13.63 6.01
C ILE A 146 35.18 14.86 5.82
N SER A 147 34.61 16.03 5.55
CA SER A 147 35.40 17.25 5.36
C SER A 147 36.13 17.69 6.63
N GLU A 148 35.51 17.54 7.79
CA GLU A 148 36.12 17.84 9.10
C GLU A 148 37.24 16.86 9.41
N LEU A 149 37.02 15.56 9.15
CA LEU A 149 38.03 14.52 9.36
C LEU A 149 39.23 14.65 8.43
N LEU A 150 39.02 15.03 7.16
CA LEU A 150 40.10 15.34 6.22
C LEU A 150 40.91 16.57 6.65
N ALA A 151 40.27 17.59 7.23
CA ALA A 151 40.96 18.75 7.77
C ALA A 151 41.81 18.38 9.00
N GLN A 152 41.37 17.41 9.81
CA GLN A 152 42.14 16.90 10.95
C GLN A 152 43.26 15.94 10.54
N SER A 153 43.07 15.15 9.48
CA SER A 153 44.00 14.11 8.99
C SER A 153 45.17 14.64 8.14
N GLY A 154 45.39 15.96 8.04
CA GLY A 154 46.54 16.55 7.34
C GLY A 154 47.94 16.20 7.89
N LYS A 155 48.08 15.18 8.75
CA LYS A 155 49.34 14.70 9.35
C LYS A 155 49.32 13.16 9.51
N GLY A 156 50.00 12.44 8.61
CA GLY A 156 50.37 11.01 8.75
C GLY A 156 49.41 10.02 8.05
N GLU A 157 49.92 9.17 7.16
CA GLU A 157 49.16 8.65 6.01
C GLU A 157 48.53 7.24 6.09
N GLU A 158 48.63 6.46 7.18
CA GLU A 158 48.02 5.09 7.19
C GLU A 158 47.23 4.73 8.45
N GLU A 159 47.68 5.07 9.66
CA GLU A 159 46.89 4.87 10.89
C GLU A 159 45.59 5.70 10.88
N ASN A 160 45.60 6.86 10.21
CA ASN A 160 44.45 7.77 10.13
C ASN A 160 43.23 7.14 9.45
N PHE A 161 43.39 6.32 8.40
CA PHE A 161 42.23 5.81 7.65
C PHE A 161 41.42 4.78 8.45
N GLN A 162 42.10 3.91 9.20
CA GLN A 162 41.46 2.92 10.07
C GLN A 162 40.63 3.61 11.15
N ASP A 163 41.18 4.64 11.80
CA ASP A 163 40.47 5.42 12.82
C ASP A 163 39.30 6.22 12.21
N LEU A 164 39.47 6.76 11.00
CA LEU A 164 38.41 7.45 10.25
C LEU A 164 37.21 6.54 9.97
N VAL A 165 37.46 5.30 9.55
CA VAL A 165 36.41 4.31 9.30
C VAL A 165 35.75 3.89 10.61
N LYS A 166 36.51 3.72 11.69
CA LYS A 166 36.00 3.31 13.00
C LYS A 166 35.09 4.38 13.63
N GLU A 167 35.45 5.65 13.49
CA GLU A 167 34.64 6.79 13.95
C GLU A 167 33.37 6.96 13.10
N MET A 168 33.46 6.75 11.78
CA MET A 168 32.31 6.73 10.88
C MET A 168 31.30 5.63 11.27
N VAL A 169 31.79 4.41 11.52
CA VAL A 169 31.00 3.26 11.98
C VAL A 169 30.35 3.55 13.34
N GLY A 170 31.06 4.19 14.26
CA GLY A 170 30.55 4.56 15.59
C GLY A 170 29.48 5.67 15.58
N THR A 171 29.43 6.50 14.53
CA THR A 171 28.49 7.63 14.42
C THR A 171 27.14 7.22 13.79
N LEU A 172 27.09 6.04 13.16
CA LEU A 172 25.87 5.48 12.55
C LEU A 172 24.89 4.96 13.61
N ARG A 173 23.65 5.46 13.60
CA ARG A 173 22.59 4.95 14.49
C ARG A 173 21.92 3.75 13.84
N HIS A 174 21.38 2.86 14.66
CA HIS A 174 20.64 1.68 14.18
C HIS A 174 19.33 2.00 13.43
N GLU A 175 18.87 3.26 13.49
CA GLU A 175 17.67 3.73 12.78
C GLU A 175 17.98 4.50 11.48
N ASP A 176 19.26 4.73 11.16
CA ASP A 176 19.64 5.49 9.98
C ASP A 176 19.40 4.66 8.71
N VAL A 177 18.63 5.22 7.79
CA VAL A 177 18.28 4.56 6.53
C VAL A 177 19.47 4.66 5.58
N VAL A 178 20.33 3.65 5.58
CA VAL A 178 21.47 3.55 4.66
C VAL A 178 20.98 3.08 3.28
N PRO A 179 21.19 3.85 2.19
CA PRO A 179 20.80 3.42 0.85
C PRO A 179 21.60 2.18 0.42
N MET A 180 20.93 1.03 0.23
CA MET A 180 21.53 -0.23 -0.24
C MET A 180 22.01 -0.19 -1.70
N THR A 181 21.90 0.96 -2.39
CA THR A 181 22.33 1.11 -3.79
C THR A 181 23.85 1.12 -3.95
N HIS A 182 24.59 1.39 -2.86
CA HIS A 182 26.06 1.43 -2.86
C HIS A 182 26.62 0.52 -1.77
N ILE A 183 27.11 -0.67 -2.17
CA ILE A 183 27.68 -1.68 -1.26
C ILE A 183 28.82 -1.10 -0.40
N HIS A 184 29.57 -0.13 -0.92
CA HIS A 184 30.68 0.52 -0.21
C HIS A 184 30.26 1.44 0.94
N CYS A 185 28.96 1.74 1.09
CA CYS A 185 28.42 2.50 2.22
C CYS A 185 27.69 1.61 3.23
N ASN A 186 27.64 0.30 3.01
CA ASN A 186 27.00 -0.64 3.93
C ASN A 186 27.94 -0.88 5.13
N LEU A 187 27.39 -0.73 6.34
CA LEU A 187 28.11 -0.90 7.61
C LEU A 187 28.79 -2.28 7.72
N THR A 188 28.07 -3.35 7.40
CA THR A 188 28.60 -4.72 7.42
C THR A 188 29.74 -4.89 6.42
N TRP A 189 29.65 -4.21 5.27
CA TRP A 189 30.71 -4.27 4.26
C TRP A 189 31.96 -3.50 4.71
N LEU A 190 31.80 -2.30 5.27
CA LEU A 190 32.91 -1.48 5.79
C LEU A 190 33.63 -2.18 6.94
N GLU A 191 32.89 -2.79 7.87
CA GLU A 191 33.48 -3.60 8.96
C GLU A 191 34.27 -4.80 8.43
N THR A 192 33.68 -5.54 7.50
CA THR A 192 34.35 -6.70 6.88
C THR A 192 35.60 -6.27 6.11
N PHE A 193 35.53 -5.14 5.42
CA PHE A 193 36.64 -4.57 4.68
C PHE A 193 37.78 -4.12 5.61
N ALA A 194 37.47 -3.44 6.71
CA ALA A 194 38.45 -3.02 7.72
C ALA A 194 39.21 -4.21 8.31
N VAL A 195 38.50 -5.26 8.72
CA VAL A 195 39.11 -6.51 9.24
C VAL A 195 40.02 -7.16 8.18
N THR A 196 39.59 -7.14 6.92
CA THR A 196 40.36 -7.72 5.80
C THR A 196 41.66 -6.94 5.57
N LEU A 197 41.65 -5.61 5.70
CA LEU A 197 42.85 -4.77 5.60
C LEU A 197 43.85 -5.09 6.72
N THR A 198 43.40 -5.13 7.98
CA THR A 198 44.25 -5.49 9.13
C THR A 198 44.86 -6.89 8.98
N HIS A 199 44.11 -7.84 8.43
CA HIS A 199 44.64 -9.17 8.15
C HIS A 199 45.73 -9.14 7.07
N ARG A 200 45.58 -8.31 6.03
CA ARG A 200 46.59 -8.16 4.98
C ARG A 200 47.88 -7.54 5.48
N GLU A 201 47.82 -6.48 6.30
CA GLU A 201 48.99 -5.86 6.90
C GLU A 201 49.80 -6.88 7.71
N ASN A 202 49.13 -7.62 8.60
CA ASN A 202 49.79 -8.64 9.42
C ASN A 202 50.51 -9.70 8.57
N ASN A 203 49.91 -10.12 7.45
CA ASN A 203 50.55 -11.06 6.54
C ASN A 203 51.77 -10.44 5.84
N LEU A 204 51.69 -9.15 5.45
CA LEU A 204 52.81 -8.45 4.82
C LEU A 204 54.01 -8.33 5.78
N TYR A 205 53.76 -7.96 7.04
CA TYR A 205 54.78 -7.91 8.09
C TYR A 205 55.47 -9.26 8.32
N ARG A 206 54.69 -10.35 8.38
CA ARG A 206 55.22 -11.70 8.53
C ARG A 206 56.10 -12.11 7.36
N ILE A 207 55.70 -11.78 6.13
CA ILE A 207 56.49 -12.08 4.93
C ILE A 207 57.79 -11.28 4.93
N GLN A 208 57.75 -9.99 5.29
CA GLN A 208 58.97 -9.18 5.40
C GLN A 208 59.95 -9.74 6.44
N GLN A 209 59.47 -10.14 7.62
CA GLN A 209 60.32 -10.78 8.63
C GLN A 209 60.95 -12.08 8.11
N LEU A 210 60.18 -12.90 7.39
CA LEU A 210 60.70 -14.13 6.80
C LEU A 210 61.79 -13.84 5.76
N GLN A 211 61.58 -12.86 4.89
CA GLN A 211 62.57 -12.42 3.90
C GLN A 211 63.86 -11.92 4.57
N PHE A 212 63.73 -11.15 5.65
CA PHE A 212 64.88 -10.68 6.42
C PHE A 212 65.64 -11.83 7.07
N GLY A 213 64.92 -12.81 7.62
CA GLY A 213 65.51 -14.02 8.19
C GLY A 213 66.27 -14.87 7.16
N ILE A 214 65.70 -15.03 5.96
CA ILE A 214 66.35 -15.74 4.84
C ILE A 214 67.62 -14.99 4.41
N ALA A 215 67.56 -13.67 4.26
CA ALA A 215 68.72 -12.86 3.90
C ALA A 215 69.84 -12.99 4.93
N ASN A 216 69.51 -13.00 6.23
CA ASN A 216 70.50 -13.12 7.29
C ASN A 216 71.14 -14.52 7.33
N CYS A 217 70.35 -15.59 7.17
CA CYS A 217 70.87 -16.96 7.07
C CYS A 217 71.78 -17.14 5.85
N LEU A 218 71.42 -16.56 4.70
CA LEU A 218 72.24 -16.59 3.50
C LEU A 218 73.56 -15.85 3.70
N ALA A 219 73.54 -14.70 4.40
CA ALA A 219 74.74 -13.96 4.75
C ALA A 219 75.66 -14.78 5.67
N GLU A 220 75.12 -15.37 6.75
CA GLU A 220 75.88 -16.23 7.66
C GLU A 220 76.48 -17.46 6.95
N TYR A 221 75.72 -18.11 6.07
CA TYR A 221 76.21 -19.25 5.30
C TYR A 221 77.34 -18.86 4.34
N MET A 222 77.22 -17.73 3.65
CA MET A 222 78.27 -17.20 2.79
C MET A 222 79.54 -16.91 3.58
N ASP A 223 79.40 -16.32 4.77
CA ASP A 223 80.52 -15.95 5.63
C ASP A 223 81.23 -17.19 6.20
N GLN A 224 80.48 -18.23 6.60
CA GLN A 224 81.03 -19.54 6.98
C GLN A 224 81.77 -20.22 5.83
N ARG A 225 81.24 -20.12 4.61
CA ARG A 225 81.87 -20.70 3.41
C ARG A 225 83.17 -19.98 3.03
N LEU A 226 83.21 -18.66 3.17
CA LEU A 226 84.43 -17.86 3.01
C LEU A 226 85.49 -18.23 4.05
N ASN A 227 85.10 -18.29 5.33
CA ASN A 227 85.99 -18.65 6.44
C ASN A 227 86.54 -20.08 6.33
N SER A 228 85.75 -21.04 5.83
CA SER A 228 86.22 -22.41 5.60
C SER A 228 87.19 -22.53 4.42
N ARG A 229 87.04 -21.72 3.37
CA ARG A 229 88.03 -21.65 2.28
C ARG A 229 89.36 -21.03 2.72
N MET A 230 89.32 -19.94 3.49
CA MET A 230 90.55 -19.33 4.03
C MET A 230 91.34 -20.28 4.93
N LYS A 231 90.66 -21.18 5.66
CA LYS A 231 91.30 -22.23 6.48
C LYS A 231 91.89 -23.39 5.67
N GLN A 232 91.50 -23.58 4.41
CA GLN A 232 92.04 -24.62 3.53
C GLN A 232 93.25 -24.13 2.71
N GLU A 233 93.46 -22.81 2.61
CA GLU A 233 94.57 -22.17 1.90
C GLU A 233 95.77 -21.84 2.80
N GLN A 234 95.70 -22.13 4.11
CA GLN A 234 96.80 -22.07 5.08
C GLN A 234 97.31 -23.47 5.41
#